data_AF-A0A955YV66-F1
#
_entry.id   AF-A0A955YV66-F1
#
_cell.length_a   1.000
_cell.length_b   1.000
_cell.length_c   1.000
_cell.angle_alpha   90.00
_cell.angle_beta   90.00
_cell.angle_gamma   90.00
#
_symmetry.space_group_name_H-M   'P 1'
#
loop_
_entity.id
_entity.type
_entity.pdbx_description
1 polymer ?
#
loop_
_entity_poly.entity_id
_entity_poly.type
_entity_poly.pdbx_seq_one_letter_code
_entity_poly.pdbx_strand_id
1 'polypeptide(L)'
;RATAYADNGADAILVHSKRKDSQEIMAFMEHWDNRVPVVIVPTKYPTEPMADFVKAGVTNFIFANQSIRTVITALQANLKKLHDTKDLMSVEKDVAPVAEIFRLQNVDELKGAENLYLPESKSSPVRAVVLAATRGNFGKLVEDKPKAMLRLAGKPVLAWHQEAFNRQGIKEISVVRGYKKEAVNLGGLHYFDNDEYESTGEVYSLYRARDFLKGDVLITYGDILFDNHILQSLLTHGSNIAVAVDAAFRLRDRKDKTPDLVETEGVENPVAGENCRLVKVGSAVDRAASSGEWVGLLALRGEGTEQVLALLDQWAKDDPERLRKAGLGDLLNELTASGHPVHAVHTYGHWRDLDEQADLLESDRAG
;
A
#
# COMPACT_ATOMS: atom_id res chain seq x y z
N ARG A 1 42.90 -22.78 33.85
CA ARG A 1 41.73 -22.98 32.95
C ARG A 1 41.58 -21.82 31.98
N ALA A 2 41.36 -20.59 32.43
CA ALA A 2 41.26 -19.42 31.56
C ALA A 2 42.48 -19.23 30.63
N THR A 3 43.69 -19.51 31.11
CA THR A 3 44.93 -19.45 30.32
C THR A 3 44.87 -20.34 29.08
N ALA A 4 44.35 -21.56 29.21
CA ALA A 4 44.23 -22.49 28.08
C ALA A 4 43.24 -21.96 27.02
N TYR A 5 42.17 -21.27 27.43
CA TYR A 5 41.25 -20.63 26.47
C TYR A 5 41.95 -19.47 25.74
N ALA A 6 42.70 -18.65 26.46
CA ALA A 6 43.48 -17.57 25.85
C ALA A 6 44.55 -18.10 24.87
N ASP A 7 45.28 -19.16 25.25
CA ASP A 7 46.28 -19.81 24.39
C ASP A 7 45.69 -20.43 23.11
N ASN A 8 44.39 -20.76 23.13
CA ASN A 8 43.68 -21.30 21.98
C ASN A 8 42.87 -20.23 21.21
N GLY A 9 43.21 -18.94 21.38
CA GLY A 9 42.68 -17.86 20.56
C GLY A 9 41.34 -17.28 21.01
N ALA A 10 40.95 -17.43 22.28
CA ALA A 10 39.78 -16.73 22.80
C ALA A 10 40.02 -15.20 22.85
N ASP A 11 39.12 -14.41 22.28
CA ASP A 11 39.23 -12.93 22.29
C ASP A 11 38.92 -12.29 23.65
N ALA A 12 38.21 -13.01 24.53
CA ALA A 12 37.89 -12.56 25.88
C ALA A 12 37.55 -13.76 26.80
N ILE A 13 37.66 -13.55 28.11
CA ILE A 13 37.26 -14.53 29.13
C ILE A 13 36.07 -13.99 29.93
N LEU A 14 34.95 -14.72 29.88
CA LEU A 14 33.79 -14.46 30.73
C LEU A 14 33.97 -15.16 32.08
N VAL A 15 33.99 -14.39 33.17
CA VAL A 15 34.03 -14.89 34.54
C VAL A 15 32.73 -14.53 35.24
N HIS A 16 32.01 -15.55 35.70
CA HIS A 16 30.74 -15.37 36.39
C HIS A 16 30.74 -16.09 37.73
N SER A 17 30.46 -15.34 38.79
CA SER A 17 30.26 -15.87 40.13
C SER A 17 28.77 -16.01 40.45
N LYS A 18 28.40 -17.12 41.11
CA LYS A 18 27.04 -17.30 41.67
C LYS A 18 26.91 -16.70 43.07
N ARG A 19 28.01 -16.23 43.67
CA ARG A 19 28.04 -15.64 45.01
C ARG A 19 27.40 -14.25 45.01
N LYS A 20 27.04 -13.79 46.21
CA LYS A 20 26.50 -12.45 46.44
C LYS A 20 27.58 -11.38 46.65
N ASP A 21 28.86 -11.76 46.55
CA ASP A 21 30.04 -10.90 46.71
C ASP A 21 31.01 -11.06 45.51
N SER A 22 32.03 -10.20 45.45
CA SER A 22 33.01 -10.12 44.37
C SER A 22 34.26 -10.98 44.55
N GLN A 23 34.37 -11.73 45.66
CA GLN A 23 35.63 -12.35 46.09
C GLN A 23 36.23 -13.30 45.05
N GLU A 24 35.41 -14.13 44.41
CA GLU A 24 35.86 -15.05 43.36
C GLU A 24 36.39 -14.31 42.12
N ILE A 25 35.81 -13.16 41.79
CA ILE A 25 36.23 -12.33 40.67
C ILE A 25 37.58 -11.68 40.99
N MET A 26 37.71 -11.08 42.18
CA MET A 26 38.96 -10.41 42.59
C MET A 26 40.11 -11.40 42.70
N ALA A 27 39.88 -12.56 43.32
CA ALA A 27 40.88 -13.63 43.40
C ALA A 27 41.28 -14.16 42.02
N PHE A 28 40.35 -14.23 41.07
CA PHE A 28 40.67 -14.57 39.69
C PHE A 28 41.57 -13.50 39.04
N MET A 29 41.21 -12.23 39.19
CA MET A 29 41.96 -11.11 38.60
C MET A 29 43.39 -10.99 39.16
N GLU A 30 43.60 -11.26 40.46
CA GLU A 30 44.94 -11.29 41.07
C GLU A 30 45.89 -12.30 40.40
N HIS A 31 45.35 -13.40 39.88
CA HIS A 31 46.12 -14.47 39.22
C HIS A 31 46.06 -14.39 37.69
N TRP A 32 45.37 -13.39 37.14
CA TRP A 32 45.19 -13.26 35.70
C TRP A 32 46.24 -12.31 35.13
N ASP A 33 47.11 -12.84 34.26
CA ASP A 33 48.19 -12.07 33.61
C ASP A 33 47.69 -11.11 32.50
N ASN A 34 46.42 -10.68 32.54
CA ASN A 34 45.80 -9.76 31.57
C ASN A 34 46.02 -10.13 30.10
N ARG A 35 46.09 -11.45 29.80
CA ARG A 35 46.43 -11.95 28.47
C ARG A 35 45.36 -11.61 27.43
N VAL A 36 44.10 -11.63 27.83
CA VAL A 36 42.94 -11.18 27.05
C VAL A 36 41.93 -10.47 27.96
N PRO A 37 41.06 -9.60 27.41
CA PRO A 37 39.97 -8.92 28.13
C PRO A 37 39.15 -9.85 29.03
N VAL A 38 38.80 -9.36 30.22
CA VAL A 38 37.92 -10.06 31.16
C VAL A 38 36.56 -9.40 31.19
N VAL A 39 35.53 -10.24 31.03
CA VAL A 39 34.11 -9.86 31.05
C VAL A 39 33.47 -10.43 32.31
N ILE A 40 32.67 -9.63 33.04
CA ILE A 40 31.92 -10.10 34.21
C ILE A 40 30.43 -9.78 34.12
N VAL A 41 29.63 -10.47 34.94
CA VAL A 41 28.17 -10.26 35.07
C VAL A 41 27.84 -9.89 36.53
N PRO A 42 27.84 -8.61 36.93
CA PRO A 42 27.82 -8.22 38.34
C PRO A 42 26.42 -8.23 38.99
N THR A 43 25.44 -8.89 38.37
CA THR A 43 24.03 -8.83 38.80
C THR A 43 23.76 -9.45 40.19
N LYS A 44 24.66 -10.30 40.69
CA LYS A 44 24.55 -10.95 42.01
C LYS A 44 25.21 -10.17 43.15
N TYR A 45 26.10 -9.23 42.84
CA TYR A 45 26.84 -8.40 43.79
C TYR A 45 26.74 -6.91 43.38
N PRO A 46 25.51 -6.35 43.29
CA PRO A 46 25.28 -5.02 42.72
C PRO A 46 25.78 -3.87 43.60
N THR A 47 26.15 -4.15 44.85
CA THR A 47 26.65 -3.16 45.81
C THR A 47 28.14 -2.86 45.65
N GLU A 48 28.86 -3.70 44.91
CA GLU A 48 30.29 -3.55 44.68
C GLU A 48 30.55 -2.45 43.65
N PRO A 49 31.41 -1.45 43.94
CA PRO A 49 31.69 -0.38 42.99
C PRO A 49 32.35 -0.91 41.71
N MET A 50 31.80 -0.54 40.54
CA MET A 50 32.38 -0.94 39.24
C MET A 50 33.84 -0.49 39.08
N ALA A 51 34.20 0.65 39.68
CA ALA A 51 35.55 1.19 39.64
C ALA A 51 36.61 0.23 40.22
N ASP A 52 36.25 -0.61 41.18
CA ASP A 52 37.20 -1.54 41.81
C ASP A 52 37.48 -2.74 40.90
N PHE A 53 36.49 -3.20 40.13
CA PHE A 53 36.71 -4.20 39.07
C PHE A 53 37.55 -3.66 37.93
N VAL A 54 37.33 -2.39 37.54
CA VAL A 54 38.16 -1.73 36.51
C VAL A 54 39.62 -1.63 36.99
N LYS A 55 39.86 -1.23 38.24
CA LYS A 55 41.22 -1.22 38.84
C LYS A 55 41.84 -2.62 38.87
N ALA A 56 41.04 -3.66 39.08
CA ALA A 56 41.50 -5.04 39.06
C ALA A 56 41.79 -5.57 37.64
N GLY A 57 41.47 -4.82 36.58
CA GLY A 57 41.77 -5.19 35.18
C GLY A 57 40.56 -5.72 34.38
N VAL A 58 39.33 -5.65 34.93
CA VAL A 58 38.12 -6.01 34.19
C VAL A 58 37.79 -4.91 33.18
N THR A 59 37.56 -5.29 31.93
CA THR A 59 37.36 -4.35 30.82
C THR A 59 35.91 -4.26 30.36
N ASN A 60 35.09 -5.28 30.61
CA ASN A 60 33.72 -5.35 30.09
C ASN A 60 32.73 -5.87 31.14
N PHE A 61 31.51 -5.34 31.09
CA PHE A 61 30.43 -5.67 32.03
C PHE A 61 29.16 -6.05 31.26
N ILE A 62 28.55 -7.16 31.64
CA ILE A 62 27.25 -7.59 31.14
C ILE A 62 26.20 -7.31 32.23
N PHE A 63 25.38 -6.29 32.01
CA PHE A 63 24.22 -5.99 32.87
C PHE A 63 23.04 -6.89 32.51
N ALA A 64 23.18 -8.18 32.79
CA ALA A 64 22.21 -9.20 32.36
C ALA A 64 20.78 -8.86 32.81
N ASN A 65 19.88 -8.84 31.83
CA ASN A 65 18.44 -8.59 31.98
C ASN A 65 18.06 -7.24 32.62
N GLN A 66 18.98 -6.30 32.84
CA GLN A 66 18.61 -5.02 33.46
C GLN A 66 17.75 -4.16 32.54
N SER A 67 18.06 -4.14 31.24
CA SER A 67 17.25 -3.42 30.24
C SER A 67 15.81 -3.90 30.21
N ILE A 68 15.57 -5.22 30.11
CA ILE A 68 14.22 -5.77 30.07
C ILE A 68 13.48 -5.59 31.41
N ARG A 69 14.17 -5.65 32.55
CA ARG A 69 13.59 -5.37 33.87
C ARG A 69 13.16 -3.91 34.00
N THR A 70 13.95 -2.97 33.46
CA THR A 70 13.57 -1.55 33.37
C THR A 70 12.32 -1.38 32.50
N VAL A 71 12.28 -2.01 31.32
CA VAL A 71 11.10 -1.96 30.43
C VAL A 71 9.85 -2.50 31.12
N ILE A 72 9.93 -3.67 31.78
CA ILE A 72 8.80 -4.27 32.50
C ILE A 72 8.31 -3.31 33.60
N THR A 73 9.22 -2.71 34.37
CA THR A 73 8.87 -1.80 35.45
C THR A 73 8.14 -0.55 34.94
N ALA A 74 8.68 0.07 33.88
CA ALA A 74 8.07 1.25 33.26
C ALA A 74 6.69 0.93 32.65
N LEU A 75 6.58 -0.21 31.95
CA LEU A 75 5.33 -0.66 31.35
C LEU A 75 4.25 -0.89 32.42
N GLN A 76 4.57 -1.60 33.50
CA GLN A 76 3.63 -1.82 34.61
C GLN A 76 3.17 -0.51 35.27
N ALA A 77 4.11 0.41 35.51
CA ALA A 77 3.79 1.71 36.11
C ALA A 77 2.88 2.56 35.21
N ASN A 78 3.22 2.69 33.92
CA ASN A 78 2.49 3.52 32.97
C ASN A 78 1.11 2.94 32.66
N LEU A 79 1.00 1.62 32.48
CA LEU A 79 -0.30 0.97 32.25
C LEU A 79 -1.21 1.10 33.46
N LYS A 80 -0.68 0.98 34.69
CA LYS A 80 -1.46 1.24 35.91
C LYS A 80 -1.97 2.68 35.94
N LYS A 81 -1.11 3.66 35.63
CA LYS A 81 -1.46 5.08 35.60
C LYS A 81 -2.59 5.34 34.59
N LEU A 82 -2.45 4.86 33.36
CA LEU A 82 -3.47 4.94 32.31
C LEU A 82 -4.78 4.27 32.73
N HIS A 83 -4.69 3.10 33.37
CA HIS A 83 -5.88 2.39 33.84
C HIS A 83 -6.65 3.20 34.88
N ASP A 84 -5.95 3.81 35.83
CA ASP A 84 -6.55 4.53 36.94
C ASP A 84 -7.06 5.94 36.54
N THR A 85 -6.35 6.63 35.64
CA THR A 85 -6.69 8.02 35.24
C THR A 85 -7.58 8.10 34.01
N LYS A 86 -7.56 7.09 33.13
CA LYS A 86 -8.16 7.13 31.78
C LYS A 86 -7.70 8.32 30.93
N ASP A 87 -6.52 8.85 31.19
CA ASP A 87 -5.97 10.04 30.52
C ASP A 87 -4.58 9.75 29.93
N LEU A 88 -4.42 9.98 28.63
CA LEU A 88 -3.16 9.80 27.91
C LEU A 88 -2.07 10.79 28.36
N MET A 89 -2.44 12.02 28.71
CA MET A 89 -1.48 13.03 29.15
C MET A 89 -0.81 12.68 30.47
N SER A 90 -1.42 11.76 31.23
CA SER A 90 -0.85 11.29 32.49
C SER A 90 0.50 10.59 32.33
N VAL A 91 0.81 9.96 31.18
CA VAL A 91 2.08 9.24 30.94
C VAL A 91 2.97 9.89 29.89
N GLU A 92 2.58 11.00 29.27
CA GLU A 92 3.30 11.61 28.13
C GLU A 92 4.79 11.90 28.43
N LYS A 93 5.10 12.29 29.66
CA LYS A 93 6.49 12.56 30.09
C LYS A 93 7.31 11.29 30.36
N ASP A 94 6.64 10.16 30.50
CA ASP A 94 7.19 8.87 30.93
C ASP A 94 7.34 7.89 29.73
N VAL A 95 6.96 8.30 28.52
CA VAL A 95 7.02 7.49 27.28
C VAL A 95 7.92 8.14 26.24
N ALA A 96 8.53 7.31 25.38
CA ALA A 96 9.34 7.82 24.27
C ALA A 96 8.45 8.51 23.23
N PRO A 97 8.87 9.65 22.65
CA PRO A 97 8.13 10.29 21.57
C PRO A 97 8.14 9.42 20.31
N VAL A 98 7.13 9.59 19.45
CA VAL A 98 7.04 8.86 18.17
C VAL A 98 8.29 9.04 17.30
N ALA A 99 8.91 10.23 17.34
CA ALA A 99 10.17 10.49 16.63
C ALA A 99 11.32 9.55 17.04
N GLU A 100 11.36 9.14 18.32
CA GLU A 100 12.37 8.19 18.80
C GLU A 100 12.13 6.78 18.25
N ILE A 101 10.86 6.41 18.03
CA ILE A 101 10.50 5.14 17.37
C ILE A 101 11.01 5.14 15.93
N PHE A 102 10.80 6.24 15.18
CA PHE A 102 11.30 6.36 13.81
C PHE A 102 12.83 6.29 13.73
N ARG A 103 13.52 6.91 14.68
CA ARG A 103 14.99 6.81 14.78
C ARG A 103 15.44 5.37 15.02
N LEU A 104 14.79 4.64 15.93
CA LEU A 104 15.13 3.24 16.25
C LEU A 104 14.83 2.27 15.08
N GLN A 105 13.81 2.58 14.28
CA GLN A 105 13.47 1.85 13.06
C GLN A 105 14.33 2.27 11.85
N ASN A 106 15.23 3.23 12.03
CA ASN A 106 16.11 3.75 11.00
C ASN A 106 15.37 4.29 9.76
N VAL A 107 14.22 4.94 10.00
CA VAL A 107 13.34 5.46 8.95
C VAL A 107 14.02 6.55 8.12
N ASP A 108 14.99 7.28 8.68
CA ASP A 108 15.72 8.31 7.96
C ASP A 108 16.70 7.74 6.92
N GLU A 109 17.31 6.57 7.19
CA GLU A 109 18.11 5.84 6.20
C GLU A 109 17.20 5.25 5.12
N LEU A 110 16.01 4.78 5.48
CA LEU A 110 15.00 4.32 4.52
C LEU A 110 14.58 5.46 3.58
N LYS A 111 14.28 6.64 4.10
CA LYS A 111 13.96 7.84 3.30
C LYS A 111 15.15 8.32 2.47
N GLY A 112 16.37 8.24 3.00
CA GLY A 112 17.60 8.56 2.27
C GLY A 112 17.85 7.60 1.11
N ALA A 113 17.63 6.31 1.32
CA ALA A 113 17.70 5.28 0.29
C ALA A 113 16.56 5.39 -0.73
N GLU A 114 15.35 5.74 -0.29
CA GLU A 114 14.22 6.08 -1.18
C GLU A 114 14.63 7.23 -2.10
N ASN A 115 15.16 8.34 -1.59
CA ASN A 115 15.59 9.47 -2.42
C ASN A 115 16.79 9.15 -3.35
N LEU A 116 17.63 8.19 -2.97
CA LEU A 116 18.84 7.83 -3.74
C LEU A 116 18.55 6.80 -4.84
N TYR A 117 17.61 5.87 -4.61
CA TYR A 117 17.36 4.72 -5.48
C TYR A 117 16.00 4.74 -6.16
N LEU A 118 15.02 5.47 -5.63
CA LEU A 118 13.83 5.83 -6.38
C LEU A 118 14.12 7.18 -7.03
N PRO A 119 14.10 7.29 -8.37
CA PRO A 119 14.10 8.62 -8.96
C PRO A 119 12.93 9.38 -8.33
N GLU A 120 13.19 10.55 -7.77
CA GLU A 120 12.17 11.57 -7.62
C GLU A 120 11.62 11.78 -9.04
N SER A 121 10.58 11.02 -9.40
CA SER A 121 9.76 11.44 -10.51
C SER A 121 9.29 12.81 -10.06
N LYS A 122 9.70 13.85 -10.76
CA LYS A 122 8.98 15.12 -10.82
C LYS A 122 7.56 14.90 -11.39
N SER A 123 6.89 13.79 -11.06
CA SER A 123 5.52 13.57 -11.43
C SER A 123 4.68 14.49 -10.56
N SER A 124 3.78 15.18 -11.22
CA SER A 124 2.75 15.93 -10.51
C SER A 124 2.01 14.95 -9.60
N PRO A 125 1.56 15.37 -8.40
CA PRO A 125 0.83 14.49 -7.50
C PRO A 125 -0.33 13.84 -8.25
N VAL A 126 -0.27 12.50 -8.38
CA VAL A 126 -1.28 11.71 -9.07
C VAL A 126 -2.58 11.80 -8.27
N ARG A 127 -3.70 11.99 -8.99
CA ARG A 127 -5.06 12.02 -8.45
C ARG A 127 -5.77 10.70 -8.76
N ALA A 128 -6.74 10.31 -7.96
CA ALA A 128 -7.60 9.17 -8.25
C ALA A 128 -9.08 9.58 -8.38
N VAL A 129 -9.78 8.99 -9.34
CA VAL A 129 -11.22 9.09 -9.53
C VAL A 129 -11.81 7.70 -9.50
N VAL A 130 -12.67 7.43 -8.51
CA VAL A 130 -13.40 6.17 -8.40
C VAL A 130 -14.84 6.38 -8.87
N LEU A 131 -15.26 5.65 -9.89
CA LEU A 131 -16.64 5.65 -10.38
C LEU A 131 -17.47 4.66 -9.58
N ALA A 132 -18.25 5.14 -8.61
CA ALA A 132 -19.04 4.34 -7.68
C ALA A 132 -20.52 4.77 -7.67
N ALA A 133 -21.03 5.19 -8.83
CA ALA A 133 -22.38 5.76 -8.94
C ALA A 133 -23.49 4.70 -9.00
N THR A 134 -23.16 3.47 -9.39
CA THR A 134 -24.16 2.42 -9.66
C THR A 134 -24.54 1.66 -8.38
N ARG A 135 -25.75 1.10 -8.39
CA ARG A 135 -26.24 0.19 -7.34
C ARG A 135 -25.47 -1.14 -7.35
N GLY A 136 -25.26 -1.67 -8.55
CA GLY A 136 -24.81 -3.05 -8.77
C GLY A 136 -25.87 -4.11 -8.45
N ASN A 137 -25.52 -5.40 -8.57
CA ASN A 137 -26.48 -6.51 -8.47
C ASN A 137 -26.14 -7.51 -7.35
N PHE A 138 -26.27 -7.10 -6.08
CA PHE A 138 -26.01 -7.96 -4.90
C PHE A 138 -27.29 -8.26 -4.07
N GLY A 139 -28.46 -8.13 -4.69
CA GLY A 139 -29.75 -8.33 -4.03
C GLY A 139 -29.94 -7.38 -2.82
N LYS A 140 -30.29 -7.95 -1.67
CA LYS A 140 -30.54 -7.19 -0.42
C LYS A 140 -29.30 -6.50 0.15
N LEU A 141 -28.09 -6.96 -0.19
CA LEU A 141 -26.86 -6.36 0.36
C LEU A 141 -26.63 -4.93 -0.14
N VAL A 142 -27.23 -4.56 -1.28
CA VAL A 142 -27.18 -3.23 -1.89
C VAL A 142 -28.53 -2.51 -1.82
N GLU A 143 -29.35 -2.84 -0.82
CA GLU A 143 -30.65 -2.17 -0.61
C GLU A 143 -30.48 -0.76 -0.01
N ASP A 144 -29.55 -0.61 0.92
CA ASP A 144 -29.27 0.63 1.65
C ASP A 144 -27.92 1.28 1.30
N LYS A 145 -27.09 0.63 0.47
CA LYS A 145 -25.76 1.13 0.06
C LYS A 145 -25.34 0.63 -1.33
N PRO A 146 -24.40 1.31 -2.03
CA PRO A 146 -23.85 0.81 -3.29
C PRO A 146 -22.81 -0.31 -3.07
N LYS A 147 -22.48 -1.06 -4.14
CA LYS A 147 -21.44 -2.11 -4.14
C LYS A 147 -20.13 -1.67 -3.49
N ALA A 148 -19.66 -0.46 -3.80
CA ALA A 148 -18.42 0.10 -3.27
C ALA A 148 -18.39 0.19 -1.73
N MET A 149 -19.56 0.16 -1.06
CA MET A 149 -19.67 0.19 0.40
C MET A 149 -19.95 -1.19 1.03
N LEU A 150 -19.98 -2.27 0.23
CA LEU A 150 -19.99 -3.63 0.74
C LEU A 150 -18.71 -3.90 1.51
N ARG A 151 -18.81 -4.69 2.59
CA ARG A 151 -17.67 -4.99 3.45
C ARG A 151 -17.01 -6.29 3.02
N LEU A 152 -15.70 -6.22 2.81
CA LEU A 152 -14.79 -7.33 2.62
C LEU A 152 -13.77 -7.33 3.76
N ALA A 153 -13.60 -8.47 4.44
CA ALA A 153 -12.78 -8.62 5.64
C ALA A 153 -13.09 -7.51 6.69
N GLY A 154 -14.38 -7.21 6.87
CA GLY A 154 -14.86 -6.20 7.80
C GLY A 154 -14.71 -4.74 7.32
N LYS A 155 -14.20 -4.49 6.11
CA LYS A 155 -13.88 -3.14 5.61
C LYS A 155 -14.56 -2.84 4.26
N PRO A 156 -15.10 -1.62 4.02
CA PRO A 156 -15.71 -1.27 2.74
C PRO A 156 -14.74 -1.43 1.55
N VAL A 157 -15.22 -1.90 0.40
CA VAL A 157 -14.44 -1.99 -0.86
C VAL A 157 -13.79 -0.66 -1.23
N LEU A 158 -14.51 0.45 -1.08
CA LEU A 158 -13.97 1.78 -1.31
C LEU A 158 -12.82 2.14 -0.36
N ALA A 159 -12.83 1.63 0.87
CA ALA A 159 -11.74 1.83 1.81
C ALA A 159 -10.51 0.98 1.42
N TRP A 160 -10.69 -0.15 0.74
CA TRP A 160 -9.59 -0.90 0.12
C TRP A 160 -8.93 -0.09 -1.00
N HIS A 161 -9.71 0.54 -1.87
CA HIS A 161 -9.19 1.48 -2.88
C HIS A 161 -8.42 2.62 -2.23
N GLN A 162 -9.00 3.27 -1.21
CA GLN A 162 -8.34 4.38 -0.51
C GLN A 162 -6.98 3.97 0.06
N GLU A 163 -6.86 2.78 0.64
CA GLU A 163 -5.57 2.28 1.13
C GLU A 163 -4.59 1.94 0.01
N ALA A 164 -5.05 1.30 -1.08
CA ALA A 164 -4.20 0.99 -2.23
C ALA A 164 -3.60 2.26 -2.84
N PHE A 165 -4.42 3.29 -3.05
CA PHE A 165 -3.98 4.60 -3.53
C PHE A 165 -3.01 5.26 -2.56
N ASN A 166 -3.33 5.25 -1.27
CA ASN A 166 -2.48 5.85 -0.25
C ASN A 166 -1.08 5.21 -0.17
N ARG A 167 -0.97 3.89 -0.41
CA ARG A 167 0.30 3.15 -0.47
C ARG A 167 1.15 3.55 -1.67
N GLN A 168 0.53 3.99 -2.76
CA GLN A 168 1.20 4.54 -3.95
C GLN A 168 1.43 6.06 -3.85
N GLY A 169 1.19 6.67 -2.69
CA GLY A 169 1.37 8.11 -2.50
C GLY A 169 0.24 8.98 -3.08
N ILE A 170 -0.82 8.38 -3.64
CA ILE A 170 -1.99 9.11 -4.16
C ILE A 170 -2.85 9.56 -2.97
N LYS A 171 -2.85 10.86 -2.68
CA LYS A 171 -3.62 11.47 -1.58
C LYS A 171 -4.89 12.18 -2.04
N GLU A 172 -4.86 12.72 -3.25
CA GLU A 172 -6.00 13.41 -3.86
C GLU A 172 -6.95 12.39 -4.49
N ILE A 173 -7.90 11.89 -3.70
CA ILE A 173 -8.83 10.84 -4.11
C ILE A 173 -10.24 11.41 -4.17
N SER A 174 -10.90 11.23 -5.31
CA SER A 174 -12.30 11.59 -5.52
C SER A 174 -13.15 10.35 -5.84
N VAL A 175 -14.43 10.43 -5.48
CA VAL A 175 -15.41 9.37 -5.72
C VAL A 175 -16.65 9.99 -6.33
N VAL A 176 -17.06 9.45 -7.48
CA VAL A 176 -18.34 9.80 -8.12
C VAL A 176 -19.41 8.88 -7.58
N ARG A 177 -20.42 9.46 -6.92
CA ARG A 177 -21.52 8.77 -6.25
C ARG A 177 -22.81 8.93 -7.03
N GLY A 178 -23.78 8.07 -6.76
CA GLY A 178 -25.11 8.12 -7.37
C GLY A 178 -26.10 7.42 -6.45
N TYR A 179 -26.36 6.14 -6.70
CA TYR A 179 -27.22 5.31 -5.86
C TYR A 179 -26.83 5.37 -4.38
N LYS A 180 -27.75 5.80 -3.51
CA LYS A 180 -27.56 5.90 -2.05
C LYS A 180 -26.27 6.64 -1.68
N LYS A 181 -25.94 7.73 -2.38
CA LYS A 181 -24.70 8.51 -2.21
C LYS A 181 -24.37 8.91 -0.77
N GLU A 182 -25.39 9.06 0.08
CA GLU A 182 -25.30 9.39 1.50
C GLU A 182 -24.64 8.26 2.31
N ALA A 183 -24.76 7.01 1.85
CA ALA A 183 -24.07 5.86 2.44
C ALA A 183 -22.56 5.84 2.12
N VAL A 184 -22.11 6.62 1.14
CA VAL A 184 -20.69 6.77 0.78
C VAL A 184 -20.12 7.98 1.53
N ASN A 185 -19.55 7.71 2.71
CA ASN A 185 -19.19 8.73 3.69
C ASN A 185 -17.81 8.53 4.35
N LEU A 186 -16.84 7.97 3.61
CA LEU A 186 -15.47 7.85 4.09
C LEU A 186 -14.78 9.22 4.23
N GLY A 187 -13.92 9.36 5.24
CA GLY A 187 -13.15 10.59 5.48
C GLY A 187 -11.97 10.74 4.52
N GLY A 188 -11.58 11.99 4.25
CA GLY A 188 -10.40 12.32 3.43
C GLY A 188 -10.58 12.05 1.93
N LEU A 189 -11.82 11.99 1.44
CA LEU A 189 -12.16 11.84 0.02
C LEU A 189 -12.95 13.06 -0.48
N HIS A 190 -12.75 13.39 -1.75
CA HIS A 190 -13.59 14.34 -2.48
C HIS A 190 -14.80 13.60 -3.08
N TYR A 191 -15.95 14.25 -3.09
CA TYR A 191 -17.18 13.64 -3.61
C TYR A 191 -17.78 14.46 -4.73
N PHE A 192 -18.12 13.78 -5.82
CA PHE A 192 -18.94 14.28 -6.90
C PHE A 192 -20.21 13.44 -6.97
N ASP A 193 -21.33 14.07 -7.30
CA ASP A 193 -22.62 13.38 -7.41
C ASP A 193 -23.07 13.32 -8.86
N ASN A 194 -23.46 12.14 -9.30
CA ASN A 194 -24.25 11.89 -10.49
C ASN A 194 -25.67 11.50 -10.05
N ASP A 195 -26.55 12.48 -9.91
CA ASP A 195 -27.96 12.26 -9.53
C ASP A 195 -28.76 11.55 -10.64
N GLU A 196 -28.25 11.52 -11.87
CA GLU A 196 -28.88 10.92 -13.04
C GLU A 196 -28.38 9.50 -13.33
N TYR A 197 -27.69 8.86 -12.38
CA TYR A 197 -26.98 7.59 -12.52
C TYR A 197 -27.81 6.44 -13.13
N GLU A 198 -29.14 6.43 -13.00
CA GLU A 198 -30.01 5.40 -13.58
C GLU A 198 -30.17 5.53 -15.10
N SER A 199 -29.99 6.74 -15.63
CA SER A 199 -30.21 7.06 -17.05
C SER A 199 -28.91 7.39 -17.80
N THR A 200 -27.76 7.30 -17.13
CA THR A 200 -26.46 7.71 -17.65
C THR A 200 -25.39 6.65 -17.45
N GLY A 201 -24.41 6.61 -18.35
CA GLY A 201 -23.25 5.71 -18.31
C GLY A 201 -22.07 6.23 -17.49
N GLU A 202 -20.98 5.48 -17.58
CA GLU A 202 -19.73 5.71 -16.84
C GLU A 202 -19.05 7.01 -17.26
N VAL A 203 -19.07 7.32 -18.57
CA VAL A 203 -18.47 8.54 -19.12
C VAL A 203 -19.14 9.79 -18.55
N TYR A 204 -20.48 9.79 -18.43
CA TYR A 204 -21.19 10.89 -17.80
C TYR A 204 -20.80 11.03 -16.33
N SER A 205 -20.65 9.93 -15.61
CA SER A 205 -20.16 9.94 -14.22
C SER A 205 -18.76 10.55 -14.12
N LEU A 206 -17.84 10.16 -15.02
CA LEU A 206 -16.52 10.77 -15.11
C LEU A 206 -16.60 12.28 -15.41
N TYR A 207 -17.50 12.69 -16.31
CA TYR A 207 -17.71 14.10 -16.65
C TYR A 207 -18.20 14.95 -15.47
N ARG A 208 -18.96 14.35 -14.53
CA ARG A 208 -19.34 15.03 -13.27
C ARG A 208 -18.15 15.37 -12.39
N ALA A 209 -17.02 14.66 -12.54
CA ALA A 209 -15.76 14.91 -11.84
C ALA A 209 -14.70 15.62 -12.71
N ARG A 210 -15.07 16.18 -13.87
CA ARG A 210 -14.12 16.78 -14.83
C ARG A 210 -13.21 17.86 -14.23
N ASP A 211 -13.70 18.64 -13.26
CA ASP A 211 -12.92 19.69 -12.57
C ASP A 211 -11.75 19.12 -11.73
N PHE A 212 -11.80 17.82 -11.42
CA PHE A 212 -10.78 17.07 -10.72
C PHE A 212 -9.72 16.48 -11.67
N LEU A 213 -10.03 16.33 -12.96
CA LEU A 213 -9.15 15.78 -14.00
C LEU A 213 -8.05 16.77 -14.37
N LYS A 214 -6.96 16.80 -13.59
CA LYS A 214 -5.82 17.72 -13.76
C LYS A 214 -4.51 17.01 -13.44
N GLY A 215 -3.50 17.22 -14.26
CA GLY A 215 -2.20 16.55 -14.12
C GLY A 215 -2.36 15.05 -14.35
N ASP A 216 -1.70 14.23 -13.54
CA ASP A 216 -1.77 12.78 -13.66
C ASP A 216 -2.98 12.24 -12.89
N VAL A 217 -3.78 11.39 -13.53
CA VAL A 217 -5.05 10.90 -12.99
C VAL A 217 -5.19 9.40 -13.22
N LEU A 218 -5.49 8.68 -12.14
CA LEU A 218 -5.95 7.30 -12.17
C LEU A 218 -7.49 7.28 -12.12
N ILE A 219 -8.11 6.50 -12.99
CA ILE A 219 -9.56 6.28 -13.05
C ILE A 219 -9.84 4.79 -12.87
N THR A 220 -10.82 4.45 -12.04
CA THR A 220 -11.25 3.06 -11.83
C THR A 220 -12.72 2.95 -11.45
N TYR A 221 -13.31 1.76 -11.58
CA TYR A 221 -14.64 1.48 -11.06
C TYR A 221 -14.58 1.09 -9.58
N GLY A 222 -15.64 1.44 -8.83
CA GLY A 222 -15.69 1.21 -7.38
C GLY A 222 -15.93 -0.24 -6.94
N ASP A 223 -16.19 -1.15 -7.88
CA ASP A 223 -16.42 -2.58 -7.65
C ASP A 223 -15.24 -3.47 -8.07
N ILE A 224 -14.11 -2.89 -8.48
CA ILE A 224 -12.90 -3.67 -8.81
C ILE A 224 -12.00 -3.81 -7.60
N LEU A 225 -11.56 -5.02 -7.29
CA LEU A 225 -10.47 -5.29 -6.36
C LEU A 225 -9.21 -5.62 -7.16
N PHE A 226 -8.06 -5.14 -6.72
CA PHE A 226 -6.80 -5.38 -7.40
C PHE A 226 -5.62 -5.32 -6.41
N ASP A 227 -4.59 -6.11 -6.71
CA ASP A 227 -3.35 -6.06 -5.97
C ASP A 227 -2.51 -4.83 -6.35
N ASN A 228 -1.71 -4.38 -5.38
CA ASN A 228 -0.91 -3.17 -5.48
C ASN A 228 0.07 -3.15 -6.66
N HIS A 229 0.55 -4.31 -7.11
CA HIS A 229 1.50 -4.41 -8.22
C HIS A 229 0.88 -4.02 -9.57
N ILE A 230 -0.43 -4.26 -9.77
CA ILE A 230 -1.14 -3.88 -11.00
C ILE A 230 -1.14 -2.36 -11.11
N LEU A 231 -1.48 -1.69 -9.99
CA LEU A 231 -1.48 -0.24 -9.90
C LEU A 231 -0.06 0.32 -10.11
N GLN A 232 0.96 -0.27 -9.49
CA GLN A 232 2.35 0.16 -9.65
C GLN A 232 2.83 0.02 -11.11
N SER A 233 2.53 -1.10 -11.78
CA SER A 233 2.90 -1.32 -13.19
C SER A 233 2.29 -0.22 -14.08
N LEU A 234 1.00 0.04 -13.91
CA LEU A 234 0.29 1.07 -14.67
C LEU A 234 0.86 2.48 -14.42
N LEU A 235 1.13 2.84 -13.16
CA LEU A 235 1.66 4.15 -12.77
C LEU A 235 3.14 4.36 -13.14
N THR A 236 3.89 3.32 -13.52
CA THR A 236 5.31 3.43 -13.92
C THR A 236 5.54 3.38 -15.43
N HIS A 237 4.57 2.94 -16.23
CA HIS A 237 4.71 2.71 -17.69
C HIS A 237 5.15 3.94 -18.53
N GLY A 238 4.96 5.16 -18.04
CA GLY A 238 5.39 6.40 -18.72
C GLY A 238 4.46 6.95 -19.81
N SER A 239 3.56 6.15 -20.39
CA SER A 239 2.62 6.60 -21.44
C SER A 239 1.60 7.66 -20.99
N ASN A 240 1.17 8.52 -21.91
CA ASN A 240 0.17 9.56 -21.66
C ASN A 240 -1.22 8.98 -21.30
N ILE A 241 -1.61 7.90 -21.97
CA ILE A 241 -2.85 7.16 -21.70
C ILE A 241 -2.51 5.68 -21.66
N ALA A 242 -2.81 5.02 -20.55
CA ALA A 242 -2.54 3.60 -20.34
C ALA A 242 -3.70 2.91 -19.64
N VAL A 243 -3.97 1.65 -20.00
CA VAL A 243 -4.97 0.79 -19.35
C VAL A 243 -4.31 -0.48 -18.82
N ALA A 244 -4.75 -0.98 -17.66
CA ALA A 244 -4.27 -2.28 -17.17
C ALA A 244 -5.08 -3.41 -17.81
N VAL A 245 -4.37 -4.42 -18.31
CA VAL A 245 -4.93 -5.55 -19.07
C VAL A 245 -4.46 -6.85 -18.45
N ASP A 246 -5.37 -7.80 -18.21
CA ASP A 246 -5.05 -9.13 -17.71
C ASP A 246 -4.81 -10.11 -18.87
N ALA A 247 -3.55 -10.51 -19.04
CA ALA A 247 -3.14 -11.51 -20.03
C ALA A 247 -3.57 -12.94 -19.63
N ALA A 248 -3.82 -13.18 -18.34
CA ALA A 248 -4.24 -14.48 -17.81
C ALA A 248 -5.77 -14.72 -17.91
N PHE A 249 -6.53 -13.84 -18.54
CA PHE A 249 -8.00 -13.92 -18.65
C PHE A 249 -8.53 -15.26 -19.21
N ARG A 250 -7.74 -15.95 -20.05
CA ARG A 250 -8.09 -17.27 -20.58
C ARG A 250 -8.11 -18.37 -19.53
N LEU A 251 -7.37 -18.19 -18.44
CA LEU A 251 -7.29 -19.13 -17.32
C LEU A 251 -8.44 -18.93 -16.31
N ARG A 252 -9.21 -17.85 -16.44
CA ARG A 252 -10.37 -17.58 -15.58
C ARG A 252 -11.61 -18.28 -16.16
N ASP A 253 -12.21 -19.18 -15.38
CA ASP A 253 -13.54 -19.74 -15.69
C ASP A 253 -14.62 -18.81 -15.10
N ARG A 254 -15.03 -17.81 -15.89
CA ARG A 254 -16.17 -16.92 -15.56
C ARG A 254 -17.32 -17.24 -16.51
N LYS A 255 -18.41 -17.80 -15.97
CA LYS A 255 -19.58 -18.22 -16.77
C LYS A 255 -20.63 -17.12 -16.94
N ASP A 256 -20.55 -16.06 -16.12
CA ASP A 256 -21.70 -15.19 -15.87
C ASP A 256 -21.54 -13.74 -16.36
N LYS A 257 -20.40 -13.40 -16.99
CA LYS A 257 -20.16 -12.05 -17.55
C LYS A 257 -19.48 -12.08 -18.92
N THR A 258 -19.89 -11.16 -19.78
CA THR A 258 -19.19 -10.86 -21.04
C THR A 258 -17.99 -9.96 -20.70
N PRO A 259 -16.74 -10.46 -20.80
CA PRO A 259 -15.56 -9.69 -20.44
C PRO A 259 -15.33 -8.54 -21.42
N ASP A 260 -14.80 -7.43 -20.93
CA ASP A 260 -14.28 -6.36 -21.80
C ASP A 260 -12.93 -6.79 -22.35
N LEU A 261 -12.97 -7.47 -23.48
CA LEU A 261 -11.77 -7.99 -24.14
C LEU A 261 -11.01 -6.87 -24.83
N VAL A 262 -9.69 -7.01 -24.84
CA VAL A 262 -8.74 -6.04 -25.37
C VAL A 262 -8.01 -6.65 -26.56
N GLU A 263 -7.94 -5.91 -27.65
CA GLU A 263 -7.12 -6.19 -28.82
C GLU A 263 -5.99 -5.15 -28.89
N THR A 264 -4.76 -5.61 -29.10
CA THR A 264 -3.57 -4.74 -29.13
C THR A 264 -2.69 -5.03 -30.33
N GLU A 265 -2.04 -3.99 -30.85
CA GLU A 265 -0.89 -4.11 -31.73
C GLU A 265 0.42 -4.08 -30.92
N GLY A 266 1.47 -4.69 -31.45
CA GLY A 266 2.77 -4.80 -30.78
C GLY A 266 2.93 -6.11 -30.00
N VAL A 267 4.10 -6.29 -29.38
CA VAL A 267 4.46 -7.50 -28.64
C VAL A 267 4.93 -7.11 -27.25
N GLU A 268 4.44 -7.81 -26.25
CA GLU A 268 4.92 -7.72 -24.87
C GLU A 268 6.38 -8.18 -24.82
N ASN A 269 7.30 -7.30 -24.40
CA ASN A 269 8.72 -7.63 -24.27
C ASN A 269 9.16 -7.48 -22.80
N PRO A 270 9.43 -8.59 -22.08
CA PRO A 270 9.84 -8.57 -20.68
C PRO A 270 11.16 -7.84 -20.39
N VAL A 271 11.99 -7.59 -21.41
CA VAL A 271 13.34 -7.02 -21.27
C VAL A 271 13.41 -5.56 -21.73
N ALA A 272 12.63 -5.19 -22.75
CA ALA A 272 12.63 -3.85 -23.35
C ALA A 272 11.52 -2.93 -22.82
N GLY A 273 10.62 -3.45 -21.97
CA GLY A 273 9.39 -2.77 -21.58
C GLY A 273 8.26 -2.99 -22.59
N GLU A 274 7.04 -2.75 -22.15
CA GLU A 274 5.82 -3.03 -22.92
C GLU A 274 5.52 -1.92 -23.92
N ASN A 275 5.27 -2.28 -25.19
CA ASN A 275 4.79 -1.36 -26.22
C ASN A 275 3.60 -1.97 -26.95
N CYS A 276 2.59 -2.40 -26.19
CA CYS A 276 1.30 -2.81 -26.72
C CYS A 276 0.39 -1.60 -26.81
N ARG A 277 -0.07 -1.27 -28.02
CA ARG A 277 -1.05 -0.21 -28.22
C ARG A 277 -2.43 -0.82 -28.36
N LEU A 278 -3.40 -0.21 -27.68
CA LEU A 278 -4.79 -0.60 -27.76
C LEU A 278 -5.31 -0.32 -29.18
N VAL A 279 -5.86 -1.34 -29.82
CA VAL A 279 -6.61 -1.23 -31.07
C VAL A 279 -8.08 -1.05 -30.74
N LYS A 280 -8.61 -1.93 -29.88
CA LYS A 280 -10.03 -1.96 -29.51
C LYS A 280 -10.22 -2.60 -28.15
N VAL A 281 -11.23 -2.13 -27.41
CA VAL A 281 -11.71 -2.73 -26.17
C VAL A 281 -13.23 -2.92 -26.20
N GLY A 282 -13.71 -4.01 -25.60
CA GLY A 282 -15.12 -4.20 -25.28
C GLY A 282 -15.60 -5.63 -25.49
N SER A 283 -16.82 -5.91 -25.05
CA SER A 283 -17.45 -7.24 -25.11
C SER A 283 -17.63 -7.84 -26.51
N ALA A 284 -17.56 -7.01 -27.56
CA ALA A 284 -17.66 -7.45 -28.95
C ALA A 284 -16.33 -7.85 -29.60
N VAL A 285 -15.19 -7.73 -28.89
CA VAL A 285 -13.88 -8.18 -29.39
C VAL A 285 -13.82 -9.71 -29.38
N ASP A 286 -13.27 -10.30 -30.44
CA ASP A 286 -13.14 -11.75 -30.55
C ASP A 286 -12.12 -12.29 -29.53
N ARG A 287 -12.55 -13.27 -28.72
CA ARG A 287 -11.72 -13.96 -27.73
C ARG A 287 -10.49 -14.65 -28.33
N ALA A 288 -10.58 -15.07 -29.60
CA ALA A 288 -9.44 -15.67 -30.30
C ALA A 288 -8.36 -14.62 -30.65
N ALA A 289 -8.78 -13.39 -30.97
CA ALA A 289 -7.90 -12.29 -31.35
C ALA A 289 -7.46 -11.41 -30.17
N SER A 290 -8.16 -11.46 -29.04
CA SER A 290 -7.88 -10.62 -27.87
C SER A 290 -6.54 -10.95 -27.21
N SER A 291 -5.80 -9.92 -26.80
CA SER A 291 -4.57 -10.01 -26.02
C SER A 291 -4.81 -10.04 -24.51
N GLY A 292 -5.98 -9.59 -24.04
CA GLY A 292 -6.33 -9.66 -22.62
C GLY A 292 -7.76 -9.25 -22.29
N GLU A 293 -8.06 -9.17 -21.00
CA GLU A 293 -9.29 -8.56 -20.44
C GLU A 293 -8.93 -7.23 -19.77
N TRP A 294 -9.71 -6.18 -20.02
CA TRP A 294 -9.49 -4.91 -19.37
C TRP A 294 -9.85 -5.00 -17.88
N VAL A 295 -8.92 -4.57 -17.02
CA VAL A 295 -9.07 -4.64 -15.56
C VAL A 295 -10.04 -3.58 -15.03
N GLY A 296 -10.34 -2.53 -15.81
CA GLY A 296 -11.09 -1.37 -15.32
C GLY A 296 -10.21 -0.32 -14.62
N LEU A 297 -8.92 -0.31 -14.94
CA LEU A 297 -7.96 0.73 -14.52
C LEU A 297 -7.47 1.50 -15.75
N LEU A 298 -7.50 2.83 -15.65
CA LEU A 298 -7.05 3.79 -16.67
C LEU A 298 -6.15 4.82 -15.99
N ALA A 299 -4.93 4.97 -16.48
CA ALA A 299 -4.02 6.02 -16.06
C ALA A 299 -3.84 7.05 -17.18
N LEU A 300 -3.97 8.31 -16.80
CA LEU A 300 -3.78 9.49 -17.64
C LEU A 300 -2.61 10.29 -17.08
N ARG A 301 -1.74 10.81 -17.94
CA ARG A 301 -0.62 11.69 -17.55
C ARG A 301 -0.65 12.97 -18.35
N GLY A 302 -0.50 14.11 -17.67
CA GLY A 302 -0.41 15.45 -18.28
C GLY A 302 -1.30 15.63 -19.52
N GLU A 303 -0.67 15.54 -20.70
CA GLU A 303 -1.32 15.65 -22.01
C GLU A 303 -2.47 14.64 -22.22
N GLY A 304 -2.34 13.39 -21.77
CA GLY A 304 -3.41 12.40 -21.88
C GLY A 304 -4.66 12.78 -21.07
N THR A 305 -4.49 13.45 -19.93
CA THR A 305 -5.60 14.00 -19.15
C THR A 305 -6.28 15.14 -19.91
N GLU A 306 -5.51 16.03 -20.54
CA GLU A 306 -6.03 17.12 -21.36
C GLU A 306 -6.79 16.61 -22.59
N GLN A 307 -6.27 15.57 -23.26
CA GLN A 307 -6.92 14.92 -24.40
C GLN A 307 -8.27 14.31 -24.01
N VAL A 308 -8.33 13.58 -22.90
CA VAL A 308 -9.59 13.02 -22.39
C VAL A 308 -10.57 14.13 -22.04
N LEU A 309 -10.12 15.17 -21.32
CA LEU A 309 -10.99 16.29 -20.94
C LEU A 309 -11.57 17.01 -22.17
N ALA A 310 -10.73 17.28 -23.18
CA ALA A 310 -11.16 17.91 -24.42
C ALA A 310 -12.20 17.06 -25.17
N LEU A 311 -12.02 15.74 -25.22
CA LEU A 311 -12.98 14.82 -25.84
C LEU A 311 -14.31 14.80 -25.08
N LEU A 312 -14.27 14.80 -23.75
CA LEU A 312 -15.47 14.86 -22.92
C LEU A 312 -16.23 16.18 -23.14
N ASP A 313 -15.54 17.32 -23.18
CA ASP A 313 -16.14 18.63 -23.44
C ASP A 313 -16.69 18.73 -24.87
N GLN A 314 -16.01 18.12 -25.84
CA GLN A 314 -16.51 18.00 -27.21
C GLN A 314 -17.81 17.20 -27.25
N TRP A 315 -17.88 16.02 -26.63
CA TRP A 315 -19.11 15.25 -26.58
C TRP A 315 -20.22 16.00 -25.84
N ALA A 316 -19.91 16.69 -24.74
CA ALA A 316 -20.88 17.52 -24.02
C ALA A 316 -21.51 18.61 -24.89
N LYS A 317 -20.77 19.12 -25.87
CA LYS A 317 -21.21 20.18 -26.78
C LYS A 317 -21.89 19.64 -28.04
N ASP A 318 -21.28 18.65 -28.67
CA ASP A 318 -21.62 18.22 -30.03
C ASP A 318 -22.51 16.97 -30.06
N ASP A 319 -22.38 16.08 -29.08
CA ASP A 319 -23.20 14.87 -28.93
C ASP A 319 -23.51 14.53 -27.45
N PRO A 320 -24.39 15.31 -26.81
CA PRO A 320 -24.70 15.12 -25.39
C PRO A 320 -25.31 13.76 -25.08
N GLU A 321 -26.01 13.14 -26.02
CA GLU A 321 -26.59 11.80 -25.84
C GLU A 321 -25.50 10.73 -25.78
N ARG A 322 -24.46 10.84 -26.62
CA ARG A 322 -23.29 9.97 -26.53
C ARG A 322 -22.58 10.12 -25.19
N LEU A 323 -22.31 11.35 -24.74
CA LEU A 323 -21.72 11.59 -23.42
C LEU A 323 -22.54 10.92 -22.31
N ARG A 324 -23.87 11.05 -22.39
CA ARG A 324 -24.78 10.49 -21.39
C ARG A 324 -24.81 8.98 -21.37
N LYS A 325 -24.62 8.28 -22.49
CA LYS A 325 -24.81 6.81 -22.58
C LYS A 325 -23.52 6.00 -22.66
N ALA A 326 -22.42 6.59 -23.10
CA ALA A 326 -21.17 5.89 -23.34
C ALA A 326 -20.55 5.28 -22.07
N GLY A 327 -19.95 4.10 -22.24
CA GLY A 327 -19.04 3.49 -21.27
C GLY A 327 -17.61 3.97 -21.47
N LEU A 328 -16.72 3.69 -20.52
CA LEU A 328 -15.30 4.05 -20.67
C LEU A 328 -14.63 3.29 -21.82
N GLY A 329 -15.10 2.09 -22.17
CA GLY A 329 -14.64 1.37 -23.36
C GLY A 329 -14.90 2.15 -24.66
N ASP A 330 -16.05 2.83 -24.77
CA ASP A 330 -16.38 3.68 -25.93
C ASP A 330 -15.47 4.92 -25.99
N LEU A 331 -15.13 5.49 -24.83
CA LEU A 331 -14.18 6.59 -24.73
C LEU A 331 -12.79 6.17 -25.22
N LEU A 332 -12.31 5.00 -24.78
CA LEU A 332 -11.01 4.46 -25.20
C LEU A 332 -10.99 4.17 -26.70
N ASN A 333 -12.05 3.58 -27.24
CA ASN A 333 -12.18 3.31 -28.68
C ASN A 333 -12.24 4.60 -29.52
N GLU A 334 -12.85 5.68 -29.00
CA GLU A 334 -12.83 6.98 -29.70
C GLU A 334 -11.44 7.62 -29.69
N LEU A 335 -10.71 7.52 -28.57
CA LEU A 335 -9.34 8.02 -28.48
C LEU A 335 -8.43 7.32 -29.49
N THR A 336 -8.51 5.99 -29.59
CA THR A 336 -7.73 5.23 -30.59
C THR A 336 -8.14 5.59 -32.01
N ALA A 337 -9.44 5.71 -32.30
CA ALA A 337 -9.95 6.11 -33.60
C ALA A 337 -9.54 7.55 -34.00
N SER A 338 -9.39 8.45 -33.02
CA SER A 338 -8.96 9.83 -33.21
C SER A 338 -7.44 9.98 -33.32
N GLY A 339 -6.68 8.87 -33.26
CA GLY A 339 -5.23 8.85 -33.38
C GLY A 339 -4.47 9.15 -32.09
N HIS A 340 -5.14 9.19 -30.94
CA HIS A 340 -4.49 9.32 -29.64
C HIS A 340 -4.00 7.93 -29.17
N PRO A 341 -2.68 7.73 -28.99
CA PRO A 341 -2.16 6.41 -28.60
C PRO A 341 -2.57 6.04 -27.18
N VAL A 342 -3.30 4.93 -27.05
CA VAL A 342 -3.62 4.30 -25.77
C VAL A 342 -2.75 3.05 -25.62
N HIS A 343 -2.04 2.92 -24.50
CA HIS A 343 -1.17 1.76 -24.26
C HIS A 343 -1.85 0.74 -23.33
N ALA A 344 -1.66 -0.54 -23.63
CA ALA A 344 -2.11 -1.64 -22.80
C ALA A 344 -0.95 -2.15 -21.96
N VAL A 345 -1.10 -2.04 -20.63
CA VAL A 345 -0.14 -2.54 -19.65
C VAL A 345 -0.56 -3.92 -19.18
N HIS A 346 0.15 -4.97 -19.59
CA HIS A 346 -0.23 -6.34 -19.33
C HIS A 346 0.20 -6.78 -17.91
N THR A 347 -0.72 -7.46 -17.25
CA THR A 347 -0.55 -8.06 -15.93
C THR A 347 -1.12 -9.46 -15.95
N TYR A 348 -0.80 -10.28 -14.94
CA TYR A 348 -1.24 -11.67 -14.88
C TYR A 348 -2.06 -11.90 -13.62
N GLY A 349 -3.39 -11.93 -13.73
CA GLY A 349 -4.28 -12.26 -12.61
C GLY A 349 -4.41 -11.16 -11.55
N HIS A 350 -4.69 -11.55 -10.30
CA HIS A 350 -4.61 -10.69 -9.11
C HIS A 350 -5.51 -9.44 -9.08
N TRP A 351 -6.63 -9.51 -9.79
CA TRP A 351 -7.73 -8.55 -9.70
C TRP A 351 -9.05 -9.28 -9.80
N ARG A 352 -10.14 -8.67 -9.34
CA ARG A 352 -11.47 -9.25 -9.36
C ARG A 352 -12.54 -8.18 -9.45
N ASP A 353 -13.44 -8.34 -10.40
CA ASP A 353 -14.72 -7.64 -10.42
C ASP A 353 -15.67 -8.25 -9.39
N LEU A 354 -16.26 -7.41 -8.53
CA LEU A 354 -17.27 -7.81 -7.56
C LEU A 354 -18.65 -7.74 -8.21
N ASP A 355 -19.15 -8.87 -8.68
CA ASP A 355 -20.47 -8.97 -9.31
C ASP A 355 -21.44 -9.88 -8.58
N GLU A 356 -20.95 -10.91 -7.88
CA GLU A 356 -21.78 -11.87 -7.17
C GLU A 356 -21.39 -12.04 -5.70
N GLN A 357 -22.33 -12.52 -4.88
CA GLN A 357 -22.08 -12.78 -3.46
C GLN A 357 -20.91 -13.76 -3.22
N ALA A 358 -20.66 -14.68 -4.17
CA ALA A 358 -19.53 -15.60 -4.10
C ALA A 358 -18.18 -14.86 -4.08
N ASP A 359 -18.07 -13.72 -4.77
CA ASP A 359 -16.83 -12.95 -4.82
C ASP A 359 -16.44 -12.37 -3.45
N LEU A 360 -17.42 -12.02 -2.61
CA LEU A 360 -17.17 -11.56 -1.24
C LEU A 360 -16.61 -12.69 -0.36
N LEU A 361 -17.12 -13.92 -0.52
CA LEU A 361 -16.73 -15.08 0.29
C LEU A 361 -15.36 -15.64 -0.09
N GLU A 362 -15.01 -15.62 -1.38
CA GLU A 362 -13.70 -16.07 -1.84
C GLU A 362 -12.59 -15.07 -1.51
N SER A 363 -12.90 -13.78 -1.55
CA SER A 363 -11.94 -12.72 -1.23
C SER A 363 -11.63 -12.66 0.28
N ASP A 364 -12.55 -13.09 1.15
CA ASP A 364 -12.31 -13.23 2.60
C ASP A 364 -11.34 -14.38 2.95
N ARG A 365 -11.13 -15.35 2.05
CA ARG A 365 -10.22 -16.50 2.27
C ARG A 365 -8.78 -16.24 1.85
N ALA A 366 -8.53 -15.15 1.12
CA ALA A 366 -7.21 -14.80 0.58
C ALA A 366 -6.51 -13.66 1.34
N GLY A 367 -7.15 -13.11 2.38
CA GLY A 367 -6.65 -12.01 3.22
C GLY A 367 -5.79 -12.44 4.40
#